data_AF-A0A6G8RS42-F1
#
_entry.id   AF-A0A6G8RS42-F1
#
_cell.length_a   1.000
_cell.length_b   1.000
_cell.length_c   1.000
_cell.angle_alpha   90.00
_cell.angle_beta   90.00
_cell.angle_gamma   90.00
#
_symmetry.space_group_name_H-M   'P 1'
#
loop_
_entity.id
_entity.type
_entity.pdbx_description
1 polymer ?
#
loop_
_entity_poly.entity_id
_entity_poly.type
_entity_poly.pdbx_seq_one_letter_code
_entity_poly.pdbx_strand_id
1 'polypeptide(L)'
;MLRVNSTGTLNDCTSGCNQKFLVHLRRPIYFDESKGFGFDWFRAEYEQPLTKLLAYSPMIEPIYLGRIRDLKEMYYCEGVPRISPYGKEYIPSIISMFSDIDEDASEYIKNKQANGLTLDVEVYEIDAELFSDATRIEFMSENEFVQIQPSFIDLNSFICNGKAKDFIRDPKVQISRKNEKFYRKENAINIKIIGGYIENFEEIKIIAHFSDGSTQQVGQSVIYPNNVYRAIRIQPVKFQVHKVFNLPQKYKEAIQSVMAQALIVPIFEEEETFSIDTNIFEQYDFKVRYLRAKNEQYIAKETVSEATNYLYKMRDDILNIYGTYSPNVENHVDDNHNQITYLIFIDLKCGSYALDREKEIVEKRRDKGLEIKVGEIYSGFGAGGVASHNSTTGWGNATIIYDFFIERPNDALNTANHELAHSLGLSHIFEANSSEAQFYQATTDNLMDYSSVTDENYESHQNPFSGDETDKELIVENVLNKFQWEIMCEDQSIIMD
;
A
#
# COMPACT_ATOMS: atom_id res chain seq x y z
N MET A 1 44.42 -52.04 -18.53
CA MET A 1 44.47 -50.71 -19.17
C MET A 1 43.36 -50.62 -20.20
N LEU A 2 42.47 -49.65 -19.99
CA LEU A 2 41.51 -49.03 -20.91
C LEU A 2 40.59 -49.94 -21.75
N ARG A 3 39.38 -50.14 -21.21
CA ARG A 3 38.16 -50.43 -21.99
C ARG A 3 37.56 -49.11 -22.47
N VAL A 4 37.35 -49.04 -23.79
CA VAL A 4 36.47 -48.10 -24.46
C VAL A 4 35.03 -48.44 -24.08
N ASN A 5 34.29 -47.49 -23.52
CA ASN A 5 32.83 -47.58 -23.39
C ASN A 5 32.21 -46.28 -23.90
N SER A 6 31.49 -46.45 -25.01
CA SER A 6 30.39 -45.66 -25.57
C SER A 6 30.08 -44.30 -24.93
N THR A 7 30.33 -43.25 -25.71
CA THR A 7 29.57 -42.01 -25.69
C THR A 7 28.09 -42.33 -25.88
N GLY A 8 27.31 -42.24 -24.81
CA GLY A 8 25.86 -42.16 -24.89
C GLY A 8 25.50 -40.89 -25.64
N THR A 9 24.98 -41.07 -26.84
CA THR A 9 24.29 -40.06 -27.63
C THR A 9 23.23 -39.39 -26.77
N LEU A 10 23.30 -38.05 -26.71
CA LEU A 10 22.15 -37.20 -26.40
C LEU A 10 20.98 -37.70 -27.23
N ASN A 11 19.98 -38.27 -26.57
CA ASN A 11 18.68 -38.51 -27.18
C ASN A 11 18.10 -37.14 -27.55
N ASP A 12 18.24 -36.79 -28.82
CA ASP A 12 17.11 -36.49 -29.70
C ASP A 12 15.88 -35.87 -28.99
N CYS A 13 15.98 -34.58 -28.68
CA CYS A 13 14.82 -33.68 -28.67
C CYS A 13 14.78 -32.95 -30.02
N THR A 14 14.60 -33.69 -31.11
CA THR A 14 14.26 -33.09 -32.39
C THR A 14 12.74 -32.96 -32.48
N SER A 15 12.28 -31.73 -32.72
CA SER A 15 10.93 -31.34 -33.16
C SER A 15 9.74 -31.59 -32.21
N GLY A 16 9.20 -30.51 -31.62
CA GLY A 16 7.75 -30.39 -31.41
C GLY A 16 7.22 -30.13 -30.00
N CYS A 17 8.05 -29.93 -28.97
CA CYS A 17 7.53 -29.57 -27.64
C CYS A 17 7.78 -28.09 -27.36
N ASN A 18 6.75 -27.26 -27.56
CA ASN A 18 6.80 -25.87 -27.15
C ASN A 18 6.91 -25.81 -25.62
N GLN A 19 7.94 -25.11 -25.15
CA GLN A 19 8.12 -24.86 -23.72
C GLN A 19 6.90 -24.14 -23.16
N LYS A 20 6.41 -24.62 -22.01
CA LYS A 20 5.20 -24.10 -21.37
C LYS A 20 5.58 -23.22 -20.18
N PHE A 21 5.12 -21.99 -20.23
CA PHE A 21 5.38 -21.00 -19.19
C PHE A 21 4.21 -20.03 -19.06
N LEU A 22 4.13 -19.37 -17.91
CA LEU A 22 3.29 -18.19 -17.71
C LEU A 22 4.17 -16.95 -17.64
N VAL A 23 3.66 -15.82 -18.12
CA VAL A 23 4.32 -14.52 -17.99
C VAL A 23 3.45 -13.62 -17.15
N HIS A 24 4.03 -13.01 -16.13
CA HIS A 24 3.35 -12.10 -15.23
C HIS A 24 4.05 -10.75 -15.15
N LEU A 25 3.24 -9.69 -15.08
CA LEU A 25 3.74 -8.36 -14.71
C LEU A 25 3.82 -8.25 -13.18
N ARG A 26 4.83 -7.54 -12.70
CA ARG A 26 5.05 -7.28 -11.27
C ARG A 26 5.53 -5.87 -11.04
N ARG A 27 5.36 -5.41 -9.80
CA ARG A 27 6.05 -4.21 -9.34
C ARG A 27 7.55 -4.47 -9.20
N PRO A 28 8.38 -3.49 -9.58
CA PRO A 28 9.78 -3.42 -9.18
C PRO A 28 9.97 -3.69 -7.68
N ILE A 29 11.10 -4.31 -7.31
CA ILE A 29 11.47 -4.48 -5.89
C ILE A 29 11.62 -3.11 -5.21
N TYR A 30 12.11 -2.13 -5.97
CA TYR A 30 12.21 -0.73 -5.59
C TYR A 30 11.11 0.03 -6.34
N PHE A 31 9.86 -0.29 -6.00
CA PHE A 31 8.73 0.43 -6.57
C PHE A 31 8.57 1.76 -5.85
N ASP A 32 8.78 2.83 -6.61
CA ASP A 32 8.54 4.18 -6.17
C ASP A 32 7.18 4.58 -6.76
N GLU A 33 6.13 4.43 -5.97
CA GLU A 33 4.78 4.81 -6.36
C GLU A 33 4.70 6.30 -6.58
N SER A 34 5.52 7.13 -5.93
CA SER A 34 5.63 8.55 -6.25
C SER A 34 6.02 8.78 -7.72
N LYS A 35 6.68 7.80 -8.37
CA LYS A 35 7.02 7.80 -9.80
C LYS A 35 6.08 6.99 -10.69
N GLY A 36 5.17 6.18 -10.14
CA GLY A 36 4.27 5.29 -10.89
C GLY A 36 2.78 5.56 -10.62
N PHE A 37 1.90 4.65 -11.06
CA PHE A 37 0.48 4.68 -10.70
C PHE A 37 0.08 3.38 -9.99
N GLY A 38 -1.22 3.18 -9.75
CA GLY A 38 -1.74 2.00 -9.05
C GLY A 38 -1.45 0.71 -9.83
N PHE A 39 -0.96 -0.30 -9.11
CA PHE A 39 -0.75 -1.64 -9.65
C PHE A 39 -1.01 -2.68 -8.58
N ASP A 40 -1.84 -3.66 -8.90
CA ASP A 40 -2.13 -4.79 -8.01
C ASP A 40 -2.19 -6.11 -8.78
N TRP A 41 -1.96 -7.22 -8.09
CA TRP A 41 -2.06 -8.56 -8.66
C TRP A 41 -2.42 -9.58 -7.58
N PHE A 42 -3.10 -10.64 -7.99
CA PHE A 42 -3.33 -11.78 -7.12
C PHE A 42 -2.01 -12.45 -6.75
N ARG A 43 -1.66 -12.43 -5.46
CA ARG A 43 -0.37 -12.89 -4.97
C ARG A 43 -0.39 -14.38 -4.65
N ALA A 44 0.70 -15.08 -4.91
CA ALA A 44 0.80 -16.51 -4.64
C ALA A 44 0.58 -16.82 -3.15
N GLU A 45 1.04 -15.92 -2.28
CA GLU A 45 0.96 -16.01 -0.83
C GLU A 45 -0.50 -15.98 -0.31
N TYR A 46 -1.45 -15.49 -1.10
CA TYR A 46 -2.88 -15.50 -0.77
C TYR A 46 -3.48 -16.92 -0.79
N GLU A 47 -2.96 -17.80 -1.64
CA GLU A 47 -3.45 -19.18 -1.80
C GLU A 47 -2.47 -20.21 -1.22
N GLN A 48 -1.17 -19.93 -1.29
CA GLN A 48 -0.13 -20.86 -0.88
C GLN A 48 0.37 -20.53 0.53
N PRO A 49 0.54 -21.54 1.41
CA PRO A 49 0.97 -21.30 2.77
C PRO A 49 2.41 -20.78 2.84
N LEU A 50 2.61 -19.76 3.67
CA LEU A 50 3.95 -19.25 3.96
C LEU A 50 4.71 -20.25 4.84
N THR A 51 6.02 -20.37 4.64
CA THR A 51 6.81 -21.41 5.33
C THR A 51 7.08 -21.06 6.80
N LYS A 52 7.05 -19.77 7.17
CA LYS A 52 7.21 -19.30 8.55
C LYS A 52 6.78 -17.84 8.74
N LEU A 53 5.66 -17.61 9.42
CA LEU A 53 5.34 -16.32 10.04
C LEU A 53 5.80 -16.38 11.51
N LEU A 54 6.77 -15.56 11.92
CA LEU A 54 7.35 -15.66 13.26
C LEU A 54 6.41 -15.20 14.38
N ALA A 55 5.52 -14.24 14.08
CA ALA A 55 4.56 -13.68 15.03
C ALA A 55 3.36 -14.58 15.35
N TYR A 56 3.07 -15.48 14.43
CA TYR A 56 2.02 -16.48 14.60
C TYR A 56 2.73 -17.82 14.49
N SER A 57 3.28 -18.30 15.61
CA SER A 57 3.83 -19.65 15.85
C SER A 57 3.81 -20.58 14.62
N PRO A 58 4.97 -21.04 14.12
CA PRO A 58 5.24 -21.32 12.71
C PRO A 58 4.00 -21.68 11.87
N MET A 59 3.23 -20.66 11.48
CA MET A 59 2.04 -20.88 10.66
C MET A 59 2.48 -21.27 9.26
N ILE A 60 1.94 -22.40 8.79
CA ILE A 60 1.99 -22.89 7.42
C ILE A 60 0.59 -22.69 6.83
N GLU A 61 0.09 -21.47 6.86
CA GLU A 61 -1.22 -21.11 6.31
C GLU A 61 -1.07 -19.96 5.30
N PRO A 62 -1.98 -19.87 4.30
CA PRO A 62 -2.03 -18.72 3.40
C PRO A 62 -2.31 -17.43 4.17
N ILE A 63 -1.85 -16.29 3.67
CA ILE A 63 -2.05 -15.02 4.40
C ILE A 63 -3.48 -14.49 4.34
N TYR A 64 -4.26 -14.96 3.36
CA TYR A 64 -5.67 -14.59 3.20
C TYR A 64 -6.56 -15.51 4.03
N LEU A 65 -7.43 -14.90 4.85
CA LEU A 65 -8.30 -15.58 5.80
C LEU A 65 -9.66 -15.98 5.21
N GLY A 66 -10.01 -15.43 4.04
CA GLY A 66 -11.29 -15.66 3.39
C GLY A 66 -11.33 -16.86 2.46
N ARG A 67 -12.39 -16.94 1.65
CA ARG A 67 -12.55 -17.98 0.63
C ARG A 67 -11.78 -17.59 -0.61
N ILE A 68 -10.75 -18.35 -0.97
CA ILE A 68 -9.86 -18.01 -2.08
C ILE A 68 -10.59 -17.77 -3.41
N ARG A 69 -11.68 -18.52 -3.66
CA ARG A 69 -12.53 -18.32 -4.83
C ARG A 69 -13.11 -16.91 -4.90
N ASP A 70 -13.57 -16.39 -3.77
CA ASP A 70 -14.21 -15.07 -3.71
C ASP A 70 -13.16 -13.98 -3.98
N LEU A 71 -11.95 -14.12 -3.41
CA LEU A 71 -10.83 -13.23 -3.72
C LEU A 71 -10.45 -13.27 -5.21
N LYS A 72 -10.37 -14.46 -5.83
CA LYS A 72 -10.07 -14.57 -7.28
C LYS A 72 -11.11 -13.85 -8.13
N GLU A 73 -12.39 -13.97 -7.77
CA GLU A 73 -13.48 -13.28 -8.46
C GLU A 73 -13.35 -11.75 -8.37
N MET A 74 -12.84 -11.18 -7.27
CA MET A 74 -12.58 -9.74 -7.13
C MET A 74 -11.52 -9.20 -8.12
N TYR A 75 -10.58 -10.04 -8.54
CA TYR A 75 -9.54 -9.69 -9.53
C TYR A 75 -9.98 -9.90 -10.97
N TYR A 76 -11.10 -10.59 -11.23
CA TYR A 76 -11.63 -10.70 -12.58
C TYR A 76 -12.42 -9.45 -12.94
N CYS A 77 -12.03 -8.81 -14.04
CA CYS A 77 -12.69 -7.60 -14.54
C CYS A 77 -13.80 -7.96 -15.54
N GLU A 78 -14.94 -7.29 -15.44
CA GLU A 78 -16.03 -7.44 -16.40
C GLU A 78 -15.57 -7.07 -17.82
N GLY A 79 -16.05 -7.81 -18.83
CA GLY A 79 -15.70 -7.57 -20.23
C GLY A 79 -14.32 -8.08 -20.65
N VAL A 80 -13.42 -8.41 -19.71
CA VAL A 80 -12.10 -8.96 -20.02
C VAL A 80 -12.17 -10.49 -20.10
N PRO A 81 -11.70 -11.12 -21.20
CA PRO A 81 -11.69 -12.57 -21.32
C PRO A 81 -10.84 -13.25 -20.26
N ARG A 82 -11.39 -14.23 -19.55
CA ARG A 82 -10.59 -15.15 -18.72
C ARG A 82 -9.79 -16.07 -19.62
N ILE A 83 -8.49 -16.17 -19.38
CA ILE A 83 -7.60 -17.06 -20.13
C ILE A 83 -7.18 -18.26 -19.27
N SER A 84 -6.81 -19.35 -19.93
CA SER A 84 -6.23 -20.51 -19.25
C SER A 84 -5.09 -21.11 -20.08
N PRO A 85 -3.93 -20.43 -20.17
CA PRO A 85 -2.80 -20.91 -20.94
C PRO A 85 -2.41 -22.32 -20.50
N TYR A 86 -2.36 -23.26 -21.45
CA TYR A 86 -2.07 -24.67 -21.18
C TYR A 86 -3.02 -25.34 -20.16
N GLY A 87 -4.24 -24.82 -20.00
CA GLY A 87 -5.22 -25.30 -19.02
C GLY A 87 -4.93 -24.87 -17.58
N LYS A 88 -4.01 -23.93 -17.35
CA LYS A 88 -3.77 -23.31 -16.04
C LYS A 88 -4.59 -22.04 -15.92
N GLU A 89 -5.36 -21.90 -14.85
CA GLU A 89 -6.04 -20.65 -14.51
C GLU A 89 -5.02 -19.52 -14.42
N TYR A 90 -5.35 -18.38 -15.02
CA TYR A 90 -4.54 -17.18 -14.97
C TYR A 90 -5.39 -16.03 -14.43
N ILE A 91 -4.85 -15.30 -13.46
CA ILE A 91 -5.49 -14.14 -12.86
C ILE A 91 -4.68 -12.91 -13.31
N PRO A 92 -5.32 -11.92 -13.96
CA PRO A 92 -4.61 -10.75 -14.45
C PRO A 92 -4.10 -9.88 -13.30
N SER A 93 -2.98 -9.20 -13.54
CA SER A 93 -2.65 -7.97 -12.81
C SER A 93 -3.54 -6.82 -13.30
N ILE A 94 -3.72 -5.81 -12.46
CA ILE A 94 -4.57 -4.67 -12.74
C ILE A 94 -3.74 -3.40 -12.55
N ILE A 95 -3.89 -2.49 -13.52
CA ILE A 95 -3.19 -1.22 -13.62
C ILE A 95 -4.22 -0.11 -13.54
N SER A 96 -4.00 0.86 -12.68
CA SER A 96 -4.78 2.08 -12.56
C SER A 96 -3.89 3.25 -12.95
N MET A 97 -4.24 4.00 -14.00
CA MET A 97 -3.45 5.13 -14.53
C MET A 97 -4.37 6.23 -15.07
N PHE A 98 -4.01 7.51 -14.91
CA PHE A 98 -4.78 8.62 -15.49
C PHE A 98 -4.65 8.68 -17.03
N SER A 99 -5.68 9.20 -17.70
CA SER A 99 -5.71 9.45 -19.16
C SER A 99 -4.90 10.68 -19.59
N ASP A 100 -4.39 10.71 -20.82
CA ASP A 100 -3.48 11.76 -21.35
C ASP A 100 -4.16 13.05 -21.84
N ILE A 101 -5.18 13.56 -21.13
CA ILE A 101 -6.09 14.56 -21.71
C ILE A 101 -6.50 15.69 -20.76
N ASP A 102 -5.96 15.71 -19.56
CA ASP A 102 -6.29 16.77 -18.62
C ASP A 102 -5.24 17.89 -18.70
N GLU A 103 -5.53 18.89 -19.54
CA GLU A 103 -4.72 20.12 -19.64
C GLU A 103 -4.65 20.85 -18.28
N ASP A 104 -5.66 20.69 -17.43
CA ASP A 104 -5.78 21.30 -16.11
C ASP A 104 -5.19 20.42 -14.98
N ALA A 105 -4.68 19.23 -15.32
CA ALA A 105 -4.06 18.33 -14.35
C ALA A 105 -2.91 19.01 -13.62
N SER A 106 -2.77 18.66 -12.33
CA SER A 106 -1.64 19.10 -11.52
C SER A 106 -0.31 18.67 -12.15
N GLU A 107 0.74 19.46 -11.90
CA GLU A 107 2.12 19.16 -12.33
C GLU A 107 2.57 17.75 -11.88
N TYR A 108 2.09 17.31 -10.71
CA TYR A 108 2.35 15.96 -10.20
C TYR A 108 1.80 14.87 -11.12
N ILE A 109 0.53 14.97 -11.54
CA ILE A 109 -0.12 14.00 -12.43
C ILE A 109 0.53 14.04 -13.82
N LYS A 110 0.81 15.23 -14.35
CA LYS A 110 1.51 15.41 -15.63
C LYS A 110 2.88 14.72 -15.63
N ASN A 111 3.65 14.88 -14.54
CA ASN A 111 4.94 14.21 -14.40
C ASN A 111 4.80 12.67 -14.32
N LYS A 112 3.78 12.14 -13.63
CA LYS A 112 3.52 10.69 -13.63
C LYS A 112 3.15 10.18 -15.01
N GLN A 113 2.27 10.87 -15.72
CA GLN A 113 1.87 10.49 -17.09
C GLN A 113 3.08 10.47 -18.03
N ALA A 114 3.92 11.51 -17.95
CA ALA A 114 5.15 11.59 -18.72
C ALA A 114 6.11 10.42 -18.44
N ASN A 115 6.17 9.92 -17.19
CA ASN A 115 7.01 8.78 -16.80
C ASN A 115 6.39 7.43 -17.16
N GLY A 116 5.06 7.30 -17.09
CA GLY A 116 4.36 6.02 -17.24
C GLY A 116 4.54 5.08 -16.05
N LEU A 117 4.05 3.86 -16.21
CA LEU A 117 4.19 2.79 -15.22
C LEU A 117 5.25 1.79 -15.65
N THR A 118 6.36 1.75 -14.92
CA THR A 118 7.44 0.78 -15.15
C THR A 118 7.22 -0.48 -14.33
N LEU A 119 7.27 -1.64 -15.00
CA LEU A 119 6.98 -2.94 -14.42
C LEU A 119 8.08 -3.95 -14.68
N ASP A 120 8.23 -4.85 -13.73
CA ASP A 120 9.03 -6.06 -13.86
C ASP A 120 8.23 -7.12 -14.61
N VAL A 121 8.95 -8.04 -15.26
CA VAL A 121 8.35 -9.21 -15.91
C VAL A 121 8.93 -10.47 -15.29
N GLU A 122 8.04 -11.38 -14.88
CA GLU A 122 8.38 -12.70 -14.37
C GLU A 122 7.88 -13.79 -15.31
N VAL A 123 8.73 -14.79 -15.58
CA VAL A 123 8.42 -15.95 -16.42
C VAL A 123 8.48 -17.21 -15.57
N TYR A 124 7.35 -17.89 -15.41
CA TYR A 124 7.18 -19.06 -14.55
C TYR A 124 7.20 -20.35 -15.35
N GLU A 125 7.99 -21.32 -14.91
CA GLU A 125 8.04 -22.66 -15.49
C GLU A 125 6.77 -23.45 -15.11
N ILE A 126 6.10 -24.08 -16.08
CA ILE A 126 4.95 -24.95 -15.78
C ILE A 126 5.38 -26.41 -15.61
N ASP A 127 6.02 -27.00 -16.62
CA ASP A 127 6.30 -28.45 -16.67
C ASP A 127 7.80 -28.78 -16.67
N ALA A 128 8.61 -27.99 -17.39
CA ALA A 128 10.02 -28.27 -17.63
C ALA A 128 10.85 -26.99 -17.57
N GLU A 129 12.17 -27.18 -17.39
CA GLU A 129 13.12 -26.06 -17.40
C GLU A 129 13.10 -25.34 -18.76
N LEU A 130 13.06 -24.01 -18.71
CA LEU A 130 13.08 -23.20 -19.94
C LEU A 130 14.45 -23.29 -20.59
N PHE A 131 14.44 -23.35 -21.92
CA PHE A 131 15.65 -23.36 -22.72
C PHE A 131 15.67 -22.17 -23.66
N SER A 132 16.87 -21.66 -23.90
CA SER A 132 17.10 -20.55 -24.81
C SER A 132 16.80 -20.98 -26.24
N ASP A 133 15.86 -20.29 -26.88
CA ASP A 133 15.55 -20.41 -28.30
C ASP A 133 15.12 -19.05 -28.87
N ALA A 134 14.54 -19.05 -30.07
CA ALA A 134 14.05 -17.83 -30.74
C ALA A 134 12.69 -17.33 -30.21
N THR A 135 12.19 -17.85 -29.08
CA THR A 135 10.89 -17.45 -28.53
C THR A 135 10.89 -15.98 -28.13
N ARG A 136 9.85 -15.24 -28.57
CA ARG A 136 9.63 -13.83 -28.22
C ARG A 136 8.37 -13.68 -27.40
N ILE A 137 8.41 -12.83 -26.38
CA ILE A 137 7.25 -12.45 -25.58
C ILE A 137 6.83 -11.06 -26.03
N GLU A 138 5.68 -10.94 -26.66
CA GLU A 138 5.08 -9.69 -27.11
C GLU A 138 4.04 -9.21 -26.09
N PHE A 139 3.99 -7.90 -25.87
CA PHE A 139 3.03 -7.19 -25.04
C PHE A 139 2.22 -6.28 -25.95
N MET A 140 0.91 -6.48 -26.03
CA MET A 140 0.04 -5.68 -26.90
C MET A 140 -1.29 -5.36 -26.26
N SER A 141 -1.84 -4.23 -26.66
CA SER A 141 -3.19 -3.75 -26.36
C SER A 141 -3.86 -3.41 -27.70
N GLU A 142 -5.18 -3.59 -27.78
CA GLU A 142 -5.94 -3.25 -28.99
C GLU A 142 -6.32 -1.75 -29.01
N ASN A 143 -6.21 -1.08 -27.87
CA ASN A 143 -6.44 0.34 -27.73
C ASN A 143 -5.25 1.17 -28.25
N GLU A 144 -5.52 2.10 -29.16
CA GLU A 144 -4.51 2.93 -29.83
C GLU A 144 -3.79 3.91 -28.89
N PHE A 145 -4.39 4.24 -27.74
CA PHE A 145 -3.79 5.14 -26.75
C PHE A 145 -2.79 4.42 -25.84
N VAL A 146 -2.81 3.09 -25.78
CA VAL A 146 -1.93 2.32 -24.90
C VAL A 146 -0.60 2.06 -25.61
N GLN A 147 0.48 2.62 -25.06
CA GLN A 147 1.84 2.39 -25.53
C GLN A 147 2.62 1.55 -24.53
N ILE A 148 3.24 0.48 -25.04
CA ILE A 148 4.05 -0.44 -24.24
C ILE A 148 5.46 -0.47 -24.81
N GLN A 149 6.45 -0.14 -23.99
CA GLN A 149 7.85 -0.07 -24.41
C GLN A 149 8.77 -0.89 -23.48
N PRO A 150 9.57 -1.83 -24.03
CA PRO A 150 9.49 -2.37 -25.38
C PRO A 150 8.19 -3.18 -25.58
N SER A 151 7.71 -3.27 -26.82
CA SER A 151 6.55 -4.10 -27.14
C SER A 151 6.86 -5.59 -27.19
N PHE A 152 8.14 -5.98 -27.16
CA PHE A 152 8.54 -7.38 -27.04
C PHE A 152 9.87 -7.55 -26.32
N ILE A 153 10.07 -8.73 -25.74
CA ILE A 153 11.31 -9.15 -25.10
C ILE A 153 11.62 -10.60 -25.52
N ASP A 154 12.85 -10.87 -25.93
CA ASP A 154 13.29 -12.25 -26.21
C ASP A 154 13.37 -13.08 -24.92
N LEU A 155 12.82 -14.30 -24.93
CA LEU A 155 12.81 -15.21 -23.78
C LEU A 155 14.25 -15.49 -23.27
N ASN A 156 15.21 -15.58 -24.19
CA ASN A 156 16.61 -15.76 -23.86
C ASN A 156 17.16 -14.69 -22.88
N SER A 157 16.66 -13.45 -22.97
CA SER A 157 17.11 -12.37 -22.08
C SER A 157 16.74 -12.58 -20.61
N PHE A 158 15.75 -13.42 -20.32
CA PHE A 158 15.40 -13.84 -18.97
C PHE A 158 16.32 -14.97 -18.49
N ILE A 159 16.52 -15.98 -19.34
CA ILE A 159 17.29 -17.18 -19.01
C ILE A 159 18.75 -16.85 -18.73
N CYS A 160 19.35 -15.91 -19.47
CA CYS A 160 20.73 -15.45 -19.26
C CYS A 160 20.99 -14.89 -17.86
N ASN A 161 19.97 -14.33 -17.19
CA ASN A 161 20.11 -13.77 -15.85
C ASN A 161 20.04 -14.85 -14.75
N GLY A 162 19.81 -16.11 -15.13
CA GLY A 162 19.57 -17.20 -14.20
C GLY A 162 18.19 -17.12 -13.55
N LYS A 163 17.83 -18.17 -12.81
CA LYS A 163 16.59 -18.20 -12.04
C LYS A 163 16.66 -17.18 -10.92
N ALA A 164 15.59 -16.43 -10.74
CA ALA A 164 15.46 -15.55 -9.59
C ALA A 164 15.50 -16.40 -8.30
N LYS A 165 16.11 -15.85 -7.25
CA LYS A 165 16.03 -16.45 -5.92
C LYS A 165 14.86 -15.80 -5.19
N ASP A 166 14.04 -16.63 -4.53
CA ASP A 166 13.05 -16.16 -3.57
C ASP A 166 13.74 -15.29 -2.52
N PHE A 167 13.54 -13.99 -2.56
CA PHE A 167 13.91 -13.12 -1.45
C PHE A 167 12.80 -12.09 -1.24
N ILE A 168 12.00 -12.34 -0.20
CA ILE A 168 11.37 -11.25 0.54
C ILE A 168 12.30 -10.92 1.72
N ARG A 169 12.35 -9.63 2.03
CA ARG A 169 13.55 -8.86 2.36
C ARG A 169 14.02 -8.92 3.82
N ASP A 170 13.61 -9.92 4.59
CA ASP A 170 14.08 -10.09 5.97
C ASP A 170 14.80 -11.46 6.15
N PRO A 171 16.10 -11.49 6.52
CA PRO A 171 16.79 -12.74 6.87
C PRO A 171 16.14 -13.53 8.03
N LYS A 172 15.20 -12.94 8.78
CA LYS A 172 14.41 -13.59 9.83
C LYS A 172 13.08 -14.18 9.31
N VAL A 173 12.54 -13.68 8.20
CA VAL A 173 11.27 -14.15 7.63
C VAL A 173 11.52 -14.75 6.24
N GLN A 174 11.72 -16.06 6.20
CA GLN A 174 11.83 -16.79 4.93
C GLN A 174 10.43 -17.01 4.34
N ILE A 175 9.95 -16.05 3.56
CA ILE A 175 8.86 -16.28 2.62
C ILE A 175 9.46 -16.99 1.41
N SER A 176 9.42 -18.31 1.44
CA SER A 176 9.77 -19.13 0.29
C SER A 176 8.49 -19.52 -0.44
N ARG A 177 8.43 -19.17 -1.73
CA ARG A 177 7.48 -19.75 -2.69
C ARG A 177 8.04 -21.11 -3.06
N LYS A 178 7.92 -22.06 -2.12
CA LYS A 178 8.77 -23.25 -1.99
C LYS A 178 8.90 -24.15 -3.24
N ASN A 179 8.17 -23.88 -4.32
CA ASN A 179 8.24 -24.62 -5.57
C ASN A 179 8.15 -23.77 -6.86
N GLU A 180 8.14 -22.43 -6.79
CA GLU A 180 8.01 -21.59 -7.99
C GLU A 180 9.39 -21.25 -8.55
N LYS A 181 9.73 -21.88 -9.68
CA LYS A 181 10.92 -21.52 -10.46
C LYS A 181 10.51 -20.48 -11.47
N PHE A 182 11.07 -19.28 -11.33
CA PHE A 182 10.81 -18.21 -12.25
C PHE A 182 12.09 -17.46 -12.62
N TYR A 183 12.01 -16.76 -13.75
CA TYR A 183 13.01 -15.82 -14.22
C TYR A 183 12.42 -14.42 -14.10
N ARG A 184 13.21 -13.45 -13.67
CA ARG A 184 12.77 -12.07 -13.52
C ARG A 184 13.65 -11.14 -14.34
N LYS A 185 13.01 -10.15 -14.96
CA LYS A 185 13.67 -9.00 -15.54
C LYS A 185 13.10 -7.74 -14.90
N GLU A 186 13.97 -7.02 -14.20
CA GLU A 186 13.60 -5.79 -13.51
C GLU A 186 13.45 -4.62 -14.50
N ASN A 187 12.50 -3.73 -14.24
CA ASN A 187 12.18 -2.56 -15.05
C ASN A 187 12.06 -2.89 -16.54
N ALA A 188 11.39 -3.99 -16.83
CA ALA A 188 11.41 -4.65 -18.13
C ALA A 188 10.53 -3.97 -19.17
N ILE A 189 9.40 -3.41 -18.75
CA ILE A 189 8.46 -2.69 -19.62
C ILE A 189 8.01 -1.39 -18.96
N ASN A 190 7.63 -0.42 -19.78
CA ASN A 190 6.98 0.82 -19.38
C ASN A 190 5.67 0.95 -20.17
N ILE A 191 4.59 1.27 -19.47
CA ILE A 191 3.25 1.41 -20.02
C ILE A 191 2.85 2.88 -19.91
N LYS A 192 2.31 3.44 -20.98
CA LYS A 192 1.76 4.80 -21.04
C LYS A 192 0.42 4.81 -21.73
N ILE A 193 -0.38 5.81 -21.38
CA ILE A 193 -1.59 6.18 -22.10
C ILE A 193 -1.25 7.50 -22.76
N ILE A 194 -1.43 7.60 -24.08
CA ILE A 194 -1.06 8.76 -24.89
C ILE A 194 -2.18 9.13 -25.84
N GLY A 195 -2.58 10.40 -25.87
CA GLY A 195 -3.53 10.97 -26.81
C GLY A 195 -4.99 10.58 -26.57
N GLY A 196 -5.35 9.99 -25.43
CA GLY A 196 -6.72 9.57 -25.15
C GLY A 196 -6.93 8.87 -23.81
N TYR A 197 -8.04 8.13 -23.72
CA TYR A 197 -8.58 7.51 -22.50
C TYR A 197 -9.10 6.10 -22.76
N ILE A 198 -9.33 5.38 -21.67
CA ILE A 198 -9.83 4.01 -21.60
C ILE A 198 -11.26 4.03 -21.02
N GLU A 199 -12.26 3.75 -21.84
CA GLU A 199 -13.68 3.74 -21.43
C GLU A 199 -14.07 2.49 -20.64
N ASN A 200 -13.56 1.34 -21.05
CA ASN A 200 -13.83 0.04 -20.48
C ASN A 200 -12.49 -0.63 -20.17
N PHE A 201 -12.48 -1.62 -19.29
CA PHE A 201 -11.26 -2.37 -18.97
C PHE A 201 -10.52 -2.79 -20.25
N GLU A 202 -9.27 -2.35 -20.39
CA GLU A 202 -8.45 -2.63 -21.56
C GLU A 202 -7.49 -3.79 -21.26
N GLU A 203 -7.49 -4.80 -22.13
CA GLU A 203 -6.63 -5.95 -22.01
C GLU A 203 -5.23 -5.66 -22.56
N ILE A 204 -4.21 -5.93 -21.74
CA ILE A 204 -2.84 -6.13 -22.23
C ILE A 204 -2.61 -7.64 -22.38
N LYS A 205 -2.58 -8.09 -23.64
CA LYS A 205 -2.27 -9.48 -24.01
C LYS A 205 -0.77 -9.70 -23.97
N ILE A 206 -0.36 -10.80 -23.34
CA ILE A 206 1.04 -11.26 -23.33
C ILE A 206 1.12 -12.52 -24.17
N ILE A 207 1.72 -12.41 -25.36
CA ILE A 207 1.73 -13.46 -26.38
C ILE A 207 3.16 -13.98 -26.56
N ALA A 208 3.34 -15.29 -26.41
CA ALA A 208 4.57 -15.96 -26.80
C ALA A 208 4.51 -16.32 -28.29
N HIS A 209 5.53 -15.95 -29.05
CA HIS A 209 5.80 -16.38 -30.41
C HIS A 209 6.94 -17.40 -30.35
N PHE A 210 6.62 -18.68 -30.54
CA PHE A 210 7.59 -19.77 -30.40
C PHE A 210 8.47 -19.91 -31.64
N SER A 211 9.59 -20.61 -31.46
CA SER A 211 10.56 -20.88 -32.53
C SER A 211 9.99 -21.71 -33.70
N ASP A 212 8.90 -22.45 -33.47
CA ASP A 212 8.18 -23.21 -34.50
C ASP A 212 7.15 -22.37 -35.29
N GLY A 213 6.99 -21.08 -34.95
CA GLY A 213 6.06 -20.14 -35.56
C GLY A 213 4.65 -20.17 -34.97
N SER A 214 4.37 -21.02 -33.98
CA SER A 214 3.11 -20.99 -33.24
C SER A 214 3.07 -19.84 -32.24
N THR A 215 1.86 -19.44 -31.84
CA THR A 215 1.65 -18.43 -30.82
C THR A 215 0.74 -18.94 -29.71
N GLN A 216 0.94 -18.43 -28.50
CA GLN A 216 0.08 -18.71 -27.34
C GLN A 216 0.00 -17.46 -26.47
N GLN A 217 -1.20 -17.10 -26.03
CA GLN A 217 -1.32 -16.14 -24.94
C GLN A 217 -0.86 -16.83 -23.64
N VAL A 218 0.20 -16.32 -23.05
CA VAL A 218 0.90 -16.87 -21.87
C VAL A 218 0.72 -16.01 -20.63
N GLY A 219 0.04 -14.87 -20.77
CA GLY A 219 -0.32 -14.00 -19.67
C GLY A 219 -1.25 -12.87 -20.10
N GLN A 220 -1.64 -12.07 -19.11
CA GLN A 220 -2.58 -10.98 -19.26
C GLN A 220 -2.37 -9.95 -18.13
N SER A 221 -2.61 -8.68 -18.45
CA SER A 221 -2.85 -7.61 -17.47
C SER A 221 -4.02 -6.77 -17.96
N VAL A 222 -4.60 -5.96 -17.09
CA VAL A 222 -5.75 -5.11 -17.41
C VAL A 222 -5.47 -3.68 -16.98
N ILE A 223 -5.85 -2.71 -17.80
CA ILE A 223 -5.90 -1.29 -17.44
C ILE A 223 -7.33 -0.94 -17.02
N TYR A 224 -7.48 -0.34 -15.84
CA TYR A 224 -8.73 0.14 -15.28
C TYR A 224 -9.29 1.31 -16.11
N PRO A 225 -10.62 1.42 -16.30
CA PRO A 225 -11.24 2.57 -16.94
C PRO A 225 -10.77 3.88 -16.32
N ASN A 226 -10.44 4.86 -17.16
CA ASN A 226 -9.87 6.14 -16.71
C ASN A 226 -10.41 7.34 -17.49
N ASN A 227 -11.51 7.15 -18.22
CA ASN A 227 -12.26 8.20 -18.90
C ASN A 227 -12.93 9.19 -17.93
N VAL A 228 -13.09 8.76 -16.68
CA VAL A 228 -13.53 9.59 -15.57
C VAL A 228 -12.55 9.36 -14.44
N TYR A 229 -12.08 10.46 -13.85
CA TYR A 229 -11.36 10.42 -12.57
C TYR A 229 -12.18 11.15 -11.52
N ARG A 230 -11.78 10.96 -10.27
CA ARG A 230 -12.46 11.50 -9.11
C ARG A 230 -11.59 12.54 -8.44
N ALA A 231 -12.19 13.50 -7.76
CA ALA A 231 -11.46 14.53 -7.02
C ALA A 231 -11.85 14.50 -5.54
N ILE A 232 -10.91 14.92 -4.68
CA ILE A 232 -11.16 15.12 -3.25
C ILE A 232 -10.63 16.49 -2.84
N ARG A 233 -11.43 17.27 -2.11
CA ARG A 233 -10.99 18.56 -1.57
C ARG A 233 -10.36 18.33 -0.20
N ILE A 234 -9.12 18.74 -0.03
CA ILE A 234 -8.38 18.58 1.22
C ILE A 234 -8.06 19.95 1.79
N GLN A 235 -8.49 20.20 3.02
CA GLN A 235 -8.13 21.38 3.80
C GLN A 235 -7.00 21.03 4.77
N PRO A 236 -5.74 21.43 4.50
CA PRO A 236 -4.66 21.27 5.45
C PRO A 236 -4.80 22.29 6.57
N VAL A 237 -4.70 21.85 7.83
CA VAL A 237 -4.84 22.71 9.01
C VAL A 237 -3.63 22.55 9.92
N LYS A 238 -2.95 23.66 10.21
CA LYS A 238 -1.98 23.76 11.30
C LYS A 238 -2.72 24.14 12.58
N PHE A 239 -3.08 23.16 13.39
CA PHE A 239 -3.70 23.37 14.68
C PHE A 239 -2.61 23.60 15.74
N GLN A 240 -2.45 24.84 16.20
CA GLN A 240 -1.36 25.23 17.10
C GLN A 240 -1.87 25.47 18.52
N VAL A 241 -1.41 24.64 19.46
CA VAL A 241 -1.76 24.72 20.89
C VAL A 241 -0.61 25.27 21.74
N HIS A 242 0.62 24.82 21.50
CA HIS A 242 1.79 25.19 22.29
C HIS A 242 2.84 25.96 21.50
N LYS A 243 3.05 25.61 20.23
CA LYS A 243 4.12 26.12 19.37
C LYS A 243 3.65 26.30 17.93
N VAL A 244 4.32 27.24 17.27
CA VAL A 244 4.22 27.42 15.83
C VAL A 244 5.05 26.33 15.14
N PHE A 245 4.50 25.73 14.09
CA PHE A 245 5.17 24.73 13.27
C PHE A 245 4.77 24.87 11.80
N ASN A 246 5.54 24.22 10.94
CA ASN A 246 5.25 24.07 9.52
C ASN A 246 4.78 22.64 9.25
N LEU A 247 3.95 22.46 8.22
CA LEU A 247 3.60 21.14 7.73
C LEU A 247 4.81 20.43 7.12
N PRO A 248 4.87 19.09 7.16
CA PRO A 248 5.97 18.33 6.55
C PRO A 248 6.10 18.64 5.05
N GLN A 249 7.27 19.07 4.57
CA GLN A 249 7.43 19.63 3.21
C GLN A 249 6.83 18.81 2.06
N LYS A 250 6.79 17.47 2.18
CA LYS A 250 6.32 16.54 1.14
C LYS A 250 4.90 15.99 1.35
N TYR A 251 4.11 16.56 2.28
CA TYR A 251 2.79 15.99 2.58
C TYR A 251 1.86 15.93 1.36
N LYS A 252 1.87 16.96 0.51
CA LYS A 252 1.07 17.00 -0.71
C LYS A 252 1.45 15.88 -1.68
N GLU A 253 2.75 15.74 -1.95
CA GLU A 253 3.29 14.69 -2.85
C GLU A 253 2.97 13.29 -2.32
N ALA A 254 3.09 13.08 -1.00
CA ALA A 254 2.80 11.79 -0.37
C ALA A 254 1.32 11.39 -0.47
N ILE A 255 0.41 12.35 -0.27
CA ILE A 255 -1.04 12.13 -0.42
C ILE A 255 -1.39 11.92 -1.88
N GLN A 256 -0.86 12.77 -2.78
CA GLN A 256 -1.05 12.62 -4.22
C GLN A 256 -0.60 11.24 -4.72
N SER A 257 0.46 10.68 -4.15
CA SER A 257 0.95 9.34 -4.51
C SER A 257 -0.08 8.26 -4.22
N VAL A 258 -0.64 8.24 -3.02
CA VAL A 258 -1.63 7.25 -2.60
C VAL A 258 -2.94 7.42 -3.37
N MET A 259 -3.43 8.67 -3.49
CA MET A 259 -4.67 8.95 -4.21
C MET A 259 -4.59 8.61 -5.69
N ALA A 260 -3.43 8.81 -6.32
CA ALA A 260 -3.21 8.46 -7.72
C ALA A 260 -3.32 6.95 -8.00
N GLN A 261 -3.12 6.08 -7.00
CA GLN A 261 -3.36 4.64 -7.17
C GLN A 261 -4.83 4.34 -7.46
N ALA A 262 -5.75 5.14 -6.92
CA ALA A 262 -7.18 4.99 -7.06
C ALA A 262 -7.83 5.96 -8.08
N LEU A 263 -7.04 6.60 -8.96
CA LEU A 263 -7.53 7.65 -9.88
C LEU A 263 -8.22 8.83 -9.16
N ILE A 264 -7.77 9.15 -7.95
CA ILE A 264 -8.28 10.28 -7.17
C ILE A 264 -7.28 11.44 -7.26
N VAL A 265 -7.78 12.64 -7.59
CA VAL A 265 -7.03 13.89 -7.66
C VAL A 265 -7.29 14.71 -6.40
N PRO A 266 -6.29 14.89 -5.51
CA PRO A 266 -6.46 15.76 -4.37
C PRO A 266 -6.34 17.24 -4.80
N ILE A 267 -7.38 18.00 -4.50
CA ILE A 267 -7.44 19.46 -4.62
C ILE A 267 -7.15 20.04 -3.25
N PHE A 268 -5.95 20.58 -3.07
CA PHE A 268 -5.56 21.20 -1.79
C PHE A 268 -6.05 22.63 -1.71
N GLU A 269 -6.85 22.92 -0.69
CA GLU A 269 -7.18 24.28 -0.27
C GLU A 269 -5.93 25.00 0.30
N GLU A 270 -6.03 26.32 0.48
CA GLU A 270 -4.97 27.09 1.14
C GLU A 270 -4.74 26.59 2.56
N GLU A 271 -3.47 26.44 2.95
CA GLU A 271 -3.12 25.95 4.29
C GLU A 271 -3.66 26.90 5.37
N GLU A 272 -4.57 26.39 6.21
CA GLU A 272 -5.10 27.15 7.32
C GLU A 272 -4.14 27.07 8.52
N THR A 273 -3.98 28.18 9.23
CA THR A 273 -3.37 28.18 10.56
C THR A 273 -4.45 28.50 11.57
N PHE A 274 -4.77 27.51 12.40
CA PHE A 274 -5.70 27.64 13.50
C PHE A 274 -4.92 27.64 14.81
N SER A 275 -4.59 28.83 15.30
CA SER A 275 -3.87 29.00 16.57
C SER A 275 -4.84 29.30 17.69
N ILE A 276 -4.70 28.58 18.81
CA ILE A 276 -5.40 28.91 20.04
C ILE A 276 -4.54 29.94 20.79
N ASP A 277 -4.90 31.23 20.71
CA ASP A 277 -4.17 32.29 21.43
C ASP A 277 -4.37 32.20 22.95
N THR A 278 -3.40 32.70 23.69
CA THR A 278 -3.44 32.85 25.14
C THR A 278 -4.56 33.77 25.66
N ASN A 279 -4.99 34.79 24.91
CA ASN A 279 -6.13 35.64 25.28
C ASN A 279 -7.49 34.98 25.03
N ILE A 280 -7.49 33.96 24.18
CA ILE A 280 -8.59 33.04 23.91
C ILE A 280 -8.74 32.06 25.11
N PHE A 281 -7.75 31.87 26.00
CA PHE A 281 -7.92 31.02 27.19
C PHE A 281 -9.05 31.43 28.16
N GLU A 282 -9.53 32.67 28.11
CA GLU A 282 -10.66 33.14 28.94
C GLU A 282 -12.03 32.84 28.31
N GLN A 283 -12.10 32.70 26.98
CA GLN A 283 -13.35 32.35 26.27
C GLN A 283 -13.47 30.84 26.00
N TYR A 284 -12.36 30.09 26.00
CA TYR A 284 -12.26 28.69 25.53
C TYR A 284 -12.05 27.72 26.72
N ASP A 285 -12.56 28.14 27.89
CA ASP A 285 -12.05 28.00 29.27
C ASP A 285 -11.76 26.57 29.79
N PHE A 286 -12.51 25.55 29.38
CA PHE A 286 -12.34 24.20 29.95
C PHE A 286 -11.67 23.18 29.02
N LYS A 287 -12.12 23.06 27.76
CA LYS A 287 -11.70 21.96 26.88
C LYS A 287 -10.22 22.02 26.51
N VAL A 288 -9.68 23.21 26.21
CA VAL A 288 -8.25 23.35 25.87
C VAL A 288 -7.37 23.04 27.09
N ARG A 289 -7.76 23.52 28.29
CA ARG A 289 -7.05 23.19 29.53
C ARG A 289 -7.15 21.70 29.84
N TYR A 290 -8.31 21.10 29.62
CA TYR A 290 -8.52 19.66 29.73
C TYR A 290 -7.60 18.89 28.78
N LEU A 291 -7.57 19.24 27.48
CA LEU A 291 -6.70 18.60 26.49
C LEU A 291 -5.21 18.71 26.86
N ARG A 292 -4.76 19.89 27.31
CA ARG A 292 -3.38 20.09 27.75
C ARG A 292 -3.04 19.30 29.02
N ALA A 293 -3.85 19.45 30.07
CA ALA A 293 -3.62 18.77 31.34
C ALA A 293 -3.67 17.24 31.17
N LYS A 294 -4.58 16.75 30.32
CA LYS A 294 -4.66 15.35 29.98
C LYS A 294 -3.45 14.92 29.16
N ASN A 295 -3.07 15.61 28.09
CA ASN A 295 -1.85 15.28 27.34
C ASN A 295 -0.62 15.12 28.25
N GLU A 296 -0.40 16.06 29.19
CA GLU A 296 0.69 15.97 30.17
C GLU A 296 0.55 14.78 31.14
N GLN A 297 -0.67 14.42 31.55
CA GLN A 297 -0.96 13.32 32.47
C GLN A 297 -0.88 11.93 31.80
N TYR A 298 -1.39 11.78 30.57
CA TYR A 298 -1.50 10.51 29.85
C TYR A 298 -0.16 10.01 29.30
N ILE A 299 0.82 10.91 29.11
CA ILE A 299 2.21 10.52 28.85
C ILE A 299 2.79 9.65 29.99
N ALA A 300 2.19 9.66 31.19
CA ALA A 300 2.81 9.08 32.38
C ALA A 300 2.34 7.67 32.81
N LYS A 301 1.06 7.28 32.64
CA LYS A 301 0.52 6.03 33.23
C LYS A 301 -0.89 5.70 32.71
N GLU A 302 -1.13 4.64 31.93
CA GLU A 302 -2.48 4.05 31.73
C GLU A 302 -2.46 2.63 31.11
N THR A 303 -3.63 1.97 31.11
CA THR A 303 -3.91 0.73 30.37
C THR A 303 -4.34 1.01 28.92
N VAL A 304 -4.27 0.01 28.04
CA VAL A 304 -4.61 0.14 26.61
C VAL A 304 -6.01 0.69 26.36
N SER A 305 -7.03 0.16 27.03
CA SER A 305 -8.43 0.55 26.79
C SER A 305 -8.72 2.00 27.18
N GLU A 306 -8.10 2.49 28.24
CA GLU A 306 -8.29 3.87 28.70
C GLU A 306 -7.56 4.85 27.75
N ALA A 307 -6.39 4.48 27.23
CA ALA A 307 -5.65 5.25 26.23
C ALA A 307 -6.43 5.38 24.90
N THR A 308 -7.05 4.30 24.41
CA THR A 308 -7.89 4.35 23.21
C THR A 308 -9.11 5.27 23.39
N ASN A 309 -9.81 5.15 24.52
CA ASN A 309 -10.94 6.04 24.82
C ASN A 309 -10.52 7.51 24.92
N TYR A 310 -9.34 7.77 25.47
CA TYR A 310 -8.78 9.11 25.53
C TYR A 310 -8.46 9.65 24.13
N LEU A 311 -7.82 8.86 23.26
CA LEU A 311 -7.52 9.22 21.88
C LEU A 311 -8.78 9.67 21.13
N TYR A 312 -9.86 8.87 21.18
CA TYR A 312 -11.11 9.22 20.50
C TYR A 312 -11.76 10.48 21.09
N LYS A 313 -11.76 10.62 22.41
CA LYS A 313 -12.28 11.83 23.04
C LYS A 313 -11.47 13.07 22.67
N MET A 314 -10.14 12.96 22.65
CA MET A 314 -9.23 14.04 22.27
C MET A 314 -9.47 14.45 20.82
N ARG A 315 -9.60 13.48 19.92
CA ARG A 315 -10.00 13.71 18.53
C ARG A 315 -11.30 14.49 18.45
N ASP A 316 -12.36 13.99 19.08
CA ASP A 316 -13.68 14.63 19.03
C ASP A 316 -13.62 16.05 19.61
N ASP A 317 -12.87 16.27 20.70
CA ASP A 317 -12.69 17.60 21.27
C ASP A 317 -11.93 18.55 20.33
N ILE A 318 -10.90 18.09 19.62
CA ILE A 318 -10.16 18.87 18.61
C ILE A 318 -11.08 19.25 17.45
N LEU A 319 -11.82 18.29 16.89
CA LEU A 319 -12.74 18.52 15.78
C LEU A 319 -13.86 19.48 16.18
N ASN A 320 -14.41 19.32 17.38
CA ASN A 320 -15.41 20.24 17.93
C ASN A 320 -14.85 21.66 18.09
N ILE A 321 -13.64 21.81 18.62
CA ILE A 321 -13.01 23.14 18.78
C ILE A 321 -12.78 23.77 17.40
N TYR A 322 -12.19 23.04 16.46
CA TYR A 322 -11.93 23.57 15.13
C TYR A 322 -13.24 23.93 14.41
N GLY A 323 -14.23 23.03 14.38
CA GLY A 323 -15.51 23.26 13.71
C GLY A 323 -16.39 24.34 14.33
N THR A 324 -16.26 24.59 15.64
CA THR A 324 -17.03 25.66 16.31
C THR A 324 -16.42 27.05 16.06
N TYR A 325 -15.10 27.13 15.95
CA TYR A 325 -14.38 28.40 16.05
C TYR A 325 -13.56 28.77 14.83
N SER A 326 -13.33 27.87 13.88
CA SER A 326 -12.72 28.24 12.60
C SER A 326 -13.73 29.05 11.79
N PRO A 327 -13.34 30.22 11.27
CA PRO A 327 -14.21 31.03 10.43
C PRO A 327 -14.48 30.40 9.06
N ASN A 328 -13.71 29.37 8.68
CA ASN A 328 -13.75 28.74 7.35
C ASN A 328 -14.61 27.47 7.32
N VAL A 329 -15.26 27.13 8.44
CA VAL A 329 -16.04 25.91 8.59
C VAL A 329 -17.53 26.29 8.66
N GLU A 330 -18.25 26.11 7.56
CA GLU A 330 -19.68 26.45 7.48
C GLU A 330 -20.59 25.40 8.13
N ASN A 331 -20.20 24.12 8.11
CA ASN A 331 -20.91 22.98 8.71
C ASN A 331 -20.01 22.24 9.70
N HIS A 332 -20.52 21.31 10.50
CA HIS A 332 -19.65 20.50 11.35
C HIS A 332 -18.59 19.77 10.49
N VAL A 333 -17.36 19.67 11.00
CA VAL A 333 -16.21 19.10 10.26
C VAL A 333 -16.54 17.71 9.72
N ASP A 334 -17.19 16.88 10.54
CA ASP A 334 -17.65 15.52 10.17
C ASP A 334 -19.08 15.45 9.64
N ASP A 335 -19.69 16.57 9.23
CA ASP A 335 -21.04 16.53 8.64
C ASP A 335 -21.02 15.76 7.31
N ASN A 336 -22.00 14.86 7.09
CA ASN A 336 -22.11 14.08 5.84
C ASN A 336 -22.32 14.95 4.59
N HIS A 337 -22.74 16.21 4.75
CA HIS A 337 -22.89 17.14 3.64
C HIS A 337 -21.59 17.92 3.36
N ASN A 338 -20.55 17.74 4.18
CA ASN A 338 -19.27 18.39 3.98
C ASN A 338 -18.44 17.61 2.96
N GLN A 339 -18.12 18.25 1.83
CA GLN A 339 -17.29 17.65 0.78
C GLN A 339 -15.79 17.94 0.98
N ILE A 340 -15.42 18.62 2.06
CA ILE A 340 -14.03 18.91 2.40
C ILE A 340 -13.55 17.88 3.41
N THR A 341 -12.44 17.24 3.08
CA THR A 341 -11.71 16.37 4.00
C THR A 341 -10.63 17.17 4.71
N TYR A 342 -10.66 17.21 6.04
CA TYR A 342 -9.74 18.01 6.85
C TYR A 342 -8.55 17.19 7.28
N LEU A 343 -7.35 17.68 6.94
CA LEU A 343 -6.09 17.10 7.36
C LEU A 343 -5.46 18.00 8.42
N ILE A 344 -5.68 17.67 9.69
CA ILE A 344 -5.30 18.49 10.83
C ILE A 344 -3.99 17.99 11.42
N PHE A 345 -2.95 18.79 11.32
CA PHE A 345 -1.70 18.58 12.05
C PHE A 345 -1.75 19.34 13.36
N ILE A 346 -1.41 18.68 14.47
CA ILE A 346 -1.49 19.28 15.81
C ILE A 346 -0.22 19.02 16.64
N ASP A 347 0.26 20.03 17.34
CA ASP A 347 1.45 19.97 18.20
C ASP A 347 1.18 19.39 19.60
N LEU A 348 0.17 18.53 19.71
CA LEU A 348 -0.10 17.71 20.88
C LEU A 348 0.46 16.31 20.64
N LYS A 349 1.05 15.72 21.67
CA LYS A 349 1.45 14.31 21.66
C LYS A 349 0.22 13.45 22.00
N CYS A 350 0.14 12.25 21.42
CA CYS A 350 -0.84 11.27 21.84
C CYS A 350 -0.14 9.94 22.10
N GLY A 351 -0.28 9.43 23.32
CA GLY A 351 0.41 8.21 23.76
C GLY A 351 1.87 8.39 24.18
N SER A 352 2.46 7.32 24.71
CA SER A 352 3.86 7.30 25.15
C SER A 352 4.82 7.14 23.97
N TYR A 353 5.08 8.21 23.23
CA TYR A 353 6.35 8.36 22.51
C TYR A 353 7.50 8.65 23.49
N ALA A 354 7.59 7.82 24.53
CA ALA A 354 8.61 7.88 25.55
C ALA A 354 9.58 6.70 25.38
N LEU A 355 9.92 6.31 24.14
CA LEU A 355 10.94 5.28 23.89
C LEU A 355 12.23 5.55 24.68
N ASP A 356 12.62 6.82 24.84
CA ASP A 356 13.85 7.17 25.56
C ASP A 356 13.70 7.10 27.09
N ARG A 357 12.53 7.44 27.64
CA ARG A 357 12.26 7.36 29.09
C ARG A 357 11.90 5.93 29.52
N GLU A 358 11.25 5.17 28.65
CA GLU A 358 10.95 3.75 28.83
C GLU A 358 12.22 2.91 28.73
N LYS A 359 13.12 3.19 27.77
CA LYS A 359 14.48 2.59 27.76
C LYS A 359 15.22 2.89 29.06
N GLU A 360 15.20 4.13 29.54
CA GLU A 360 15.83 4.51 30.81
C GLU A 360 15.19 3.80 32.03
N ILE A 361 13.87 3.60 32.04
CA ILE A 361 13.15 2.89 33.11
C ILE A 361 13.42 1.38 33.06
N VAL A 362 13.45 0.79 31.86
CA VAL A 362 13.77 -0.62 31.62
C VAL A 362 15.22 -0.91 32.02
N GLU A 363 16.17 -0.05 31.62
CA GLU A 363 17.58 -0.15 32.04
C GLU A 363 17.72 -0.01 33.56
N LYS A 364 17.08 0.99 34.19
CA LYS A 364 17.11 1.16 35.66
C LYS A 364 16.45 0.02 36.44
N ARG A 365 15.49 -0.70 35.86
CA ARG A 365 14.84 -1.87 36.47
C ARG A 365 15.68 -3.13 36.29
N ARG A 366 16.30 -3.30 35.12
CA ARG A 366 17.29 -4.36 34.83
C ARG A 366 18.49 -4.26 35.76
N ASP A 367 19.01 -3.05 35.99
CA ASP A 367 20.11 -2.79 36.94
C ASP A 367 19.75 -3.12 38.39
N LYS A 368 18.46 -3.23 38.71
CA LYS A 368 17.95 -3.62 40.05
C LYS A 368 17.62 -5.11 40.17
N GLY A 369 17.89 -5.91 39.13
CA GLY A 369 17.63 -7.35 39.13
C GLY A 369 16.14 -7.71 39.17
N LEU A 370 15.25 -6.79 38.77
CA LEU A 370 13.82 -7.04 38.67
C LEU A 370 13.54 -7.77 37.35
N GLU A 371 12.85 -8.90 37.42
CA GLU A 371 12.39 -9.65 36.25
C GLU A 371 11.30 -8.83 35.54
N ILE A 372 11.59 -8.36 34.33
CA ILE A 372 10.64 -7.59 33.53
C ILE A 372 9.89 -8.59 32.66
N LYS A 373 8.61 -8.84 32.99
CA LYS A 373 7.70 -9.45 32.02
C LYS A 373 7.43 -8.38 30.96
N VAL A 374 8.01 -8.60 29.78
CA VAL A 374 8.03 -7.66 28.65
C VAL A 374 6.62 -7.13 28.30
N GLY A 375 5.56 -7.90 28.56
CA GLY A 375 4.17 -7.49 28.35
C GLY A 375 3.60 -6.38 29.26
N GLU A 376 4.25 -5.99 30.37
CA GLU A 376 3.71 -4.93 31.26
C GLU A 376 4.16 -3.51 30.88
N ILE A 377 5.11 -3.35 29.95
CA ILE A 377 5.69 -2.05 29.56
C ILE A 377 5.53 -1.78 28.06
N TYR A 378 5.26 -2.81 27.25
CA TYR A 378 5.29 -2.72 25.79
C TYR A 378 3.98 -2.33 25.10
N SER A 379 2.90 -2.02 25.81
CA SER A 379 1.72 -1.44 25.15
C SER A 379 1.94 0.05 24.91
N GLY A 380 2.96 0.37 24.09
CA GLY A 380 3.21 1.69 23.54
C GLY A 380 2.07 2.06 22.59
N PHE A 381 0.95 2.50 23.16
CA PHE A 381 -0.17 3.04 22.42
C PHE A 381 0.16 4.49 22.03
N GLY A 382 1.19 4.66 21.21
CA GLY A 382 1.52 5.90 20.53
C GLY A 382 0.74 5.96 19.23
N ALA A 383 -0.39 6.66 19.22
CA ALA A 383 -1.10 6.92 17.99
C ALA A 383 -0.42 8.11 17.30
N GLY A 384 0.20 7.88 16.14
CA GLY A 384 0.69 8.96 15.30
C GLY A 384 -0.47 9.83 14.80
N GLY A 385 -1.59 9.21 14.47
CA GLY A 385 -2.77 9.93 14.01
C GLY A 385 -4.05 9.19 14.39
N VAL A 386 -5.18 9.78 13.99
CA VAL A 386 -6.50 9.16 14.11
C VAL A 386 -7.48 9.79 13.12
N ALA A 387 -8.21 8.94 12.42
CA ALA A 387 -9.37 9.33 11.63
C ALA A 387 -10.62 9.55 12.50
N SER A 388 -11.41 10.55 12.10
CA SER A 388 -12.76 10.80 12.62
C SER A 388 -13.68 9.62 12.31
N HIS A 389 -14.69 9.46 13.16
CA HIS A 389 -15.75 8.49 12.97
C HIS A 389 -17.07 9.23 12.97
N ASN A 390 -17.89 8.97 11.97
CA ASN A 390 -19.24 9.48 11.92
C ASN A 390 -20.22 8.35 12.26
N SER A 391 -21.12 8.62 13.22
CA SER A 391 -22.11 7.65 13.70
C SER A 391 -23.08 7.09 12.64
N THR A 392 -23.14 7.69 11.45
CA THR A 392 -24.05 7.30 10.36
C THR A 392 -23.35 6.59 9.19
N THR A 393 -22.10 6.91 8.90
CA THR A 393 -21.32 6.36 7.76
C THR A 393 -20.13 5.49 8.19
N GLY A 394 -19.82 5.41 9.49
CA GLY A 394 -18.68 4.68 10.03
C GLY A 394 -17.44 5.58 10.16
N TRP A 395 -17.01 6.20 9.07
CA TRP A 395 -15.86 7.12 9.01
C TRP A 395 -16.30 8.57 8.78
N GLY A 396 -15.56 9.54 9.34
CA GLY A 396 -15.80 10.96 9.16
C GLY A 396 -14.83 11.61 8.17
N ASN A 397 -15.01 12.91 7.91
CA ASN A 397 -14.28 13.67 6.88
C ASN A 397 -13.06 14.40 7.45
N ALA A 398 -12.50 13.92 8.56
CA ALA A 398 -11.32 14.52 9.15
C ALA A 398 -10.31 13.50 9.66
N THR A 399 -9.06 13.91 9.62
CA THR A 399 -7.90 13.18 10.12
C THR A 399 -7.06 14.11 11.00
N ILE A 400 -6.58 13.60 12.13
CA ILE A 400 -5.68 14.32 13.04
C ILE A 400 -4.33 13.61 13.08
N ILE A 401 -3.26 14.37 12.88
CA ILE A 401 -1.86 13.92 12.94
C ILE A 401 -1.15 14.65 14.09
N TYR A 402 -0.71 13.89 15.09
CA TYR A 402 -0.11 14.39 16.32
C TYR A 402 1.37 14.78 16.16
N ASP A 403 1.95 15.45 17.16
CA ASP A 403 3.25 16.16 17.14
C ASP A 403 4.48 15.34 16.69
N PHE A 404 4.38 14.02 16.55
CA PHE A 404 5.47 13.20 16.04
C PHE A 404 5.88 13.58 14.60
N PHE A 405 5.03 14.27 13.83
CA PHE A 405 5.42 14.84 12.52
C PHE A 405 6.56 15.85 12.58
N ILE A 406 6.80 16.46 13.74
CA ILE A 406 7.92 17.41 13.92
C ILE A 406 9.24 16.65 14.07
N GLU A 407 9.23 15.53 14.79
CA GLU A 407 10.43 14.74 15.09
C GLU A 407 10.72 13.70 14.01
N ARG A 408 9.67 13.18 13.36
CA ARG A 408 9.70 12.11 12.36
C ARG A 408 8.76 12.43 11.19
N PRO A 409 9.14 13.38 10.33
CA PRO A 409 8.26 13.86 9.27
C PRO A 409 7.85 12.76 8.29
N ASN A 410 8.73 11.80 7.96
CA ASN A 410 8.41 10.71 7.04
C ASN A 410 7.38 9.73 7.63
N ASP A 411 7.56 9.31 8.89
CA ASP A 411 6.59 8.45 9.58
C ASP A 411 5.20 9.11 9.63
N ALA A 412 5.18 10.44 9.79
CA ALA A 412 3.96 11.21 9.77
C ALA A 412 3.28 11.31 8.41
N LEU A 413 4.02 11.23 7.31
CA LEU A 413 3.41 11.14 5.97
C LEU A 413 2.71 9.79 5.79
N ASN A 414 3.33 8.70 6.21
CA ASN A 414 2.70 7.36 6.15
C ASN A 414 1.45 7.31 7.04
N THR A 415 1.56 7.85 8.25
CA THR A 415 0.40 7.95 9.15
C THR A 415 -0.69 8.84 8.56
N ALA A 416 -0.34 9.99 7.98
CA ALA A 416 -1.31 10.87 7.32
C ALA A 416 -2.05 10.15 6.20
N ASN A 417 -1.34 9.39 5.37
CA ASN A 417 -1.95 8.59 4.31
C ASN A 417 -2.84 7.47 4.87
N HIS A 418 -2.41 6.78 5.92
CA HIS A 418 -3.16 5.70 6.56
C HIS A 418 -4.47 6.20 7.19
N GLU A 419 -4.41 7.29 7.94
CA GLU A 419 -5.61 7.87 8.56
C GLU A 419 -6.52 8.55 7.52
N LEU A 420 -5.96 9.15 6.48
CA LEU A 420 -6.74 9.69 5.36
C LEU A 420 -7.46 8.56 4.61
N ALA A 421 -6.82 7.41 4.42
CA ALA A 421 -7.45 6.22 3.85
C ALA A 421 -8.64 5.73 4.71
N HIS A 422 -8.52 5.75 6.04
CA HIS A 422 -9.66 5.52 6.93
C HIS A 422 -10.81 6.51 6.69
N SER A 423 -10.52 7.81 6.55
CA SER A 423 -11.56 8.80 6.24
C SER A 423 -12.24 8.60 4.87
N LEU A 424 -11.68 7.74 4.02
CA LEU A 424 -12.24 7.35 2.71
C LEU A 424 -12.84 5.94 2.73
N GLY A 425 -13.26 5.47 3.91
CA GLY A 425 -14.00 4.22 4.04
C GLY A 425 -13.15 2.97 4.25
N LEU A 426 -11.81 3.07 4.17
CA LEU A 426 -10.96 1.89 4.30
C LEU A 426 -10.86 1.43 5.76
N SER A 427 -11.11 0.15 6.00
CA SER A 427 -10.76 -0.51 7.26
C SER A 427 -9.35 -1.08 7.19
N HIS A 428 -8.82 -1.51 8.34
CA HIS A 428 -7.64 -2.38 8.28
C HIS A 428 -7.97 -3.69 7.60
N ILE A 429 -7.01 -4.22 6.84
CA ILE A 429 -7.21 -5.46 6.08
C ILE A 429 -7.26 -6.71 6.96
N PHE A 430 -6.93 -6.60 8.25
CA PHE A 430 -6.95 -7.71 9.20
C PHE A 430 -8.17 -7.70 10.12
N GLU A 431 -8.98 -6.65 10.08
CA GLU A 431 -10.19 -6.55 10.89
C GLU A 431 -11.30 -7.46 10.37
N ALA A 432 -11.90 -8.21 11.30
CA ALA A 432 -12.94 -9.16 10.98
C ALA A 432 -14.26 -8.45 10.63
N ASN A 433 -14.84 -8.82 9.48
CA ASN A 433 -16.14 -8.34 8.98
C ASN A 433 -16.21 -6.86 8.55
N SER A 434 -15.08 -6.13 8.52
CA SER A 434 -15.01 -4.76 7.99
C SER A 434 -14.30 -4.67 6.65
N SER A 435 -13.35 -5.58 6.36
CA SER A 435 -12.67 -5.63 5.07
C SER A 435 -13.31 -6.64 4.12
N GLU A 436 -13.44 -6.27 2.84
CA GLU A 436 -13.87 -7.19 1.77
C GLU A 436 -12.91 -8.38 1.61
N ALA A 437 -11.63 -8.17 1.90
CA ALA A 437 -10.61 -9.21 1.87
C ALA A 437 -9.77 -9.17 3.16
N GLN A 438 -9.95 -10.18 4.00
CA GLN A 438 -9.27 -10.26 5.30
C GLN A 438 -7.93 -11.00 5.23
N PHE A 439 -6.88 -10.44 5.83
CA PHE A 439 -5.53 -11.01 5.90
C PHE A 439 -5.03 -11.08 7.34
N TYR A 440 -3.94 -11.81 7.59
CA TYR A 440 -3.24 -11.69 8.88
C TYR A 440 -2.58 -10.32 9.01
N GLN A 441 -2.67 -9.72 10.19
CA GLN A 441 -1.99 -8.46 10.49
C GLN A 441 -0.48 -8.60 10.30
N ALA A 442 0.13 -7.56 9.73
CA ALA A 442 1.56 -7.42 9.45
C ALA A 442 2.11 -8.50 8.51
N THR A 443 1.34 -8.82 7.46
CA THR A 443 1.70 -9.84 6.45
C THR A 443 1.58 -9.36 5.01
N THR A 444 1.36 -8.06 4.81
CA THR A 444 1.29 -7.46 3.48
C THR A 444 2.07 -6.14 3.43
N ASP A 445 2.38 -5.65 2.23
CA ASP A 445 2.89 -4.30 1.98
C ASP A 445 1.76 -3.25 1.88
N ASN A 446 0.54 -3.60 2.28
CA ASN A 446 -0.64 -2.75 2.13
C ASN A 446 -0.61 -1.55 3.08
N LEU A 447 -1.08 -0.39 2.62
CA LEU A 447 -1.23 0.84 3.41
C LEU A 447 -2.04 0.61 4.69
N MET A 448 -3.09 -0.23 4.60
CA MET A 448 -4.01 -0.49 5.70
C MET A 448 -3.60 -1.71 6.55
N ASP A 449 -2.35 -2.15 6.43
CA ASP A 449 -1.73 -3.15 7.30
C ASP A 449 -0.74 -2.50 8.28
N TYR A 450 -0.40 -3.21 9.34
CA TYR A 450 0.55 -2.71 10.34
C TYR A 450 1.99 -3.08 9.98
N SER A 451 2.93 -2.23 10.39
CA SER A 451 4.37 -2.48 10.28
C SER A 451 4.87 -3.54 11.25
N SER A 452 4.06 -3.94 12.23
CA SER A 452 4.40 -5.01 13.16
C SER A 452 3.16 -5.68 13.76
N VAL A 453 3.40 -6.85 14.35
CA VAL A 453 2.41 -7.60 15.13
C VAL A 453 3.07 -8.07 16.41
N THR A 454 2.29 -8.11 17.50
CA THR A 454 2.73 -8.63 18.79
C THR A 454 2.16 -10.02 18.99
N ASP A 455 3.01 -11.00 19.30
CA ASP A 455 2.58 -12.38 19.50
C ASP A 455 2.01 -12.62 20.92
N GLU A 456 1.58 -13.86 21.19
CA GLU A 456 1.06 -14.29 22.48
C GLU A 456 2.06 -14.18 23.64
N ASN A 457 3.36 -14.09 23.33
CA ASN A 457 4.44 -13.91 24.29
C ASN A 457 4.84 -12.44 24.47
N TYR A 458 4.10 -11.51 23.84
CA TYR A 458 4.38 -10.07 23.80
C TYR A 458 5.69 -9.73 23.09
N GLU A 459 6.16 -10.59 22.17
CA GLU A 459 7.27 -10.27 21.28
C GLU A 459 6.74 -9.51 20.06
N SER A 460 7.34 -8.35 19.79
CA SER A 460 7.05 -7.57 18.58
C SER A 460 7.82 -8.15 17.41
N HIS A 461 7.09 -8.52 16.36
CA HIS A 461 7.63 -9.02 15.10
C HIS A 461 7.37 -8.00 14.01
N GLN A 462 8.43 -7.62 13.29
CA GLN A 462 8.32 -6.67 12.18
C GLN A 462 7.64 -7.33 10.99
N ASN A 463 6.84 -6.54 10.28
CA ASN A 463 6.24 -6.94 9.03
C ASN A 463 7.38 -7.10 7.99
N PRO A 464 7.58 -8.29 7.40
CA PRO A 464 8.65 -8.54 6.44
C PRO A 464 8.48 -7.79 5.11
N PHE A 465 7.30 -7.22 4.89
CA PHE A 465 6.95 -6.40 3.76
C PHE A 465 7.06 -4.90 4.06
N SER A 466 7.11 -4.50 5.34
CA SER A 466 7.47 -3.13 5.69
C SER A 466 8.99 -2.97 5.52
N GLY A 467 9.43 -1.96 4.78
CA GLY A 467 10.87 -1.72 4.54
C GLY A 467 11.67 -1.62 5.84
N ASP A 468 12.97 -1.95 5.78
CA ASP A 468 13.87 -1.78 6.91
C ASP A 468 14.00 -0.28 7.26
N GLU A 469 13.61 0.12 8.48
CA GLU A 469 13.71 1.50 8.99
C GLU A 469 15.13 2.10 8.86
N THR A 470 16.17 1.27 8.71
CA THR A 470 17.55 1.72 8.59
C THR A 470 17.94 2.20 7.19
N ASP A 471 17.21 1.78 6.15
CA ASP A 471 17.36 2.30 4.79
C ASP A 471 16.37 3.47 4.58
N LYS A 472 16.76 4.65 5.09
CA LYS A 472 15.95 5.89 5.06
C LYS A 472 15.58 6.41 3.65
N GLU A 473 16.10 5.79 2.60
CA GLU A 473 15.75 6.08 1.20
C GLU A 473 14.69 5.12 0.64
N LEU A 474 14.33 4.07 1.38
CA LEU A 474 13.38 3.03 1.00
C LEU A 474 12.09 3.19 1.80
N ILE A 475 11.24 4.10 1.34
CA ILE A 475 9.83 4.02 1.68
C ILE A 475 9.31 2.82 0.88
N VAL A 476 9.00 1.70 1.55
CA VAL A 476 8.15 0.68 0.92
C VAL A 476 6.75 1.25 1.00
N GLU A 477 6.34 1.95 -0.07
CA GLU A 477 5.21 2.88 -0.09
C GLU A 477 3.87 2.14 -0.03
N ASN A 478 3.10 2.39 1.03
CA ASN A 478 1.63 2.57 1.11
C ASN A 478 0.77 2.02 -0.04
N VAL A 479 0.82 0.72 -0.28
CA VAL A 479 0.15 0.07 -1.41
C VAL A 479 -1.33 -0.09 -1.14
N LEU A 480 -2.16 0.21 -2.12
CA LEU A 480 -3.58 -0.12 -2.10
C LEU A 480 -3.84 -1.30 -3.05
N ASN A 481 -4.65 -2.25 -2.57
CA ASN A 481 -5.18 -3.32 -3.41
C ASN A 481 -6.31 -2.77 -4.28
N LYS A 482 -6.61 -3.46 -5.37
CA LYS A 482 -7.64 -3.05 -6.35
C LYS A 482 -8.99 -2.71 -5.70
N PHE A 483 -9.47 -3.54 -4.77
CA PHE A 483 -10.75 -3.32 -4.09
C PHE A 483 -10.74 -2.09 -3.17
N GLN A 484 -9.58 -1.69 -2.64
CA GLN A 484 -9.46 -0.47 -1.85
C GLN A 484 -9.57 0.78 -2.74
N TRP A 485 -9.09 0.71 -3.99
CA TRP A 485 -9.32 1.79 -4.96
C TRP A 485 -10.81 2.02 -5.18
N GLU A 486 -11.58 0.92 -5.33
CA GLU A 486 -13.02 0.94 -5.54
C GLU A 486 -13.75 1.54 -4.34
N ILE A 487 -13.43 1.09 -3.11
CA ILE A 487 -14.02 1.64 -1.87
C ILE A 487 -13.74 3.14 -1.74
N MET A 488 -12.48 3.56 -1.91
CA MET A 488 -12.11 4.98 -1.80
C MET A 488 -12.86 5.84 -2.84
N CYS A 489 -13.05 5.32 -4.05
CA CYS A 489 -13.78 6.03 -5.10
C CYS A 489 -15.26 6.23 -4.77
N GLU A 490 -15.86 5.37 -3.96
CA GLU A 490 -17.27 5.44 -3.59
C GLU A 490 -17.55 6.30 -2.35
N ASP A 491 -16.50 6.84 -1.71
CA ASP A 491 -16.66 7.67 -0.52
C ASP A 491 -17.44 8.98 -0.79
N GLN A 492 -18.18 9.43 0.22
CA GLN A 492 -19.04 10.62 0.13
C GLN A 492 -18.28 11.93 -0.12
N SER A 493 -17.01 12.01 0.29
CA SER A 493 -16.16 13.20 0.09
C SER A 493 -15.63 13.31 -1.34
N ILE A 494 -15.84 12.27 -2.16
CA ILE A 494 -15.39 12.24 -3.54
C ILE A 494 -16.35 12.99 -4.44
N ILE A 495 -15.78 13.90 -5.22
CA ILE A 495 -16.45 14.71 -6.22
C ILE A 495 -16.18 14.09 -7.60
N MET A 496 -17.21 13.94 -8.41
CA MET A 496 -17.05 13.60 -9.83
C MET A 496 -16.92 14.91 -10.60
N ASP A 497 -15.77 15.11 -11.24
CA ASP A 497 -15.52 16.21 -12.18
C ASP A 497 -15.74 15.76 -13.62
#